data_AF-A0A1K1R0R8-F1
#
_entry.id   AF-A0A1K1R0R8-F1
#
_cell.length_a   1.000
_cell.length_b   1.000
_cell.length_c   1.000
_cell.angle_alpha   90.00
_cell.angle_beta   90.00
_cell.angle_gamma   90.00
#
_symmetry.space_group_name_H-M   'P 1'
#
loop_
_entity.id
_entity.type
_entity.pdbx_description
1 polymer ?
#
loop_
_entity_poly.entity_id
_entity_poly.type
_entity_poly.pdbx_seq_one_letter_code
_entity_poly.pdbx_strand_id
1 'polypeptide(L)'
;MKTADLGDGRLNARLASFLGRLADHPGNSIPTACRGLAETTAAYRFLDNEKVTFQKVLQPHQDATLQRMQCSPVVLLAQDTTE
;
A
#
# COMPACT_ATOMS: atom_id res chain seq x y z
N MET A 1 -5.08 -0.61 -5.63
CA MET A 1 -3.78 -0.57 -6.35
C MET A 1 -3.87 -0.33 -7.86
N LYS A 2 -5.07 -0.35 -8.48
CA LYS A 2 -5.19 -0.19 -9.94
C LYS A 2 -4.69 1.17 -10.46
N THR A 3 -4.81 2.22 -9.65
CA THR A 3 -4.38 3.59 -9.96
C THR A 3 -3.01 3.95 -9.38
N ALA A 4 -2.23 2.96 -8.92
CA ALA A 4 -0.94 3.23 -8.30
C ALA A 4 0.02 3.89 -9.31
N ASP A 5 0.59 5.03 -8.90
CA ASP A 5 1.60 5.74 -9.69
C ASP A 5 2.76 6.26 -8.82
N LEU A 6 3.84 5.50 -8.85
CA LEU A 6 5.13 5.84 -8.24
C LEU A 6 6.11 6.43 -9.27
N GLY A 7 5.68 6.66 -10.53
CA GLY A 7 6.54 7.09 -11.63
C GLY A 7 7.53 6.01 -12.10
N ASP A 8 7.33 4.74 -11.72
CA ASP A 8 8.07 3.58 -12.23
C ASP A 8 7.15 2.34 -12.16
N GLY A 9 6.90 1.70 -13.31
CA GLY A 9 6.02 0.53 -13.39
C GLY A 9 6.48 -0.67 -12.56
N ARG A 10 7.79 -0.83 -12.33
CA ARG A 10 8.34 -1.88 -11.47
C ARG A 10 8.05 -1.60 -10.00
N LEU A 11 8.09 -0.33 -9.60
CA LEU A 11 7.70 0.07 -8.25
C LEU A 11 6.19 -0.11 -8.05
N ASN A 12 5.36 0.21 -9.03
CA ASN A 12 3.91 -0.01 -8.96
C ASN A 12 3.58 -1.51 -8.78
N ALA A 13 4.21 -2.39 -9.57
CA ALA A 13 4.05 -3.83 -9.43
C ALA A 13 4.52 -4.34 -8.06
N ARG A 14 5.67 -3.81 -7.58
CA ARG A 14 6.21 -4.15 -6.26
C ARG A 14 5.28 -3.71 -5.13
N LEU A 15 4.70 -2.52 -5.21
CA LEU A 15 3.76 -2.01 -4.23
C LEU A 15 2.57 -2.96 -4.08
N ALA A 16 1.97 -3.40 -5.20
CA ALA A 16 0.85 -4.34 -5.18
C ALA A 16 1.24 -5.69 -4.56
N SER A 17 2.39 -6.25 -4.95
CA SER A 17 2.88 -7.52 -4.39
C SER A 17 3.20 -7.41 -2.90
N PHE A 18 3.88 -6.34 -2.49
CA PHE A 18 4.31 -6.13 -1.11
C PHE A 18 3.12 -5.91 -0.19
N LEU A 19 2.15 -5.08 -0.56
CA LEU A 19 0.92 -4.90 0.21
C LEU A 19 0.11 -6.20 0.30
N GLY A 20 0.09 -7.01 -0.77
CA GLY A 20 -0.49 -8.35 -0.72
C GLY A 20 0.15 -9.24 0.35
N ARG A 21 1.49 -9.27 0.43
CA ARG A 21 2.22 -10.02 1.48
C ARG A 21 1.85 -9.58 2.89
N LEU A 22 1.79 -8.26 3.13
CA LEU A 22 1.43 -7.73 4.44
C LEU A 22 -0.03 -7.99 4.79
N ALA A 23 -0.92 -8.01 3.78
CA ALA A 23 -2.34 -8.26 3.97
C ALA A 23 -2.67 -9.73 4.29
N ASP A 24 -1.85 -10.69 3.83
CA ASP A 24 -2.05 -12.12 4.13
C ASP A 24 -2.02 -12.39 5.64
N HIS A 25 -1.15 -11.70 6.38
CA HIS A 25 -1.01 -11.84 7.84
C HIS A 25 -0.74 -10.48 8.49
N PRO A 26 -1.79 -9.65 8.70
CA PRO A 26 -1.65 -8.34 9.31
C PRO A 26 -1.07 -8.47 10.73
N GLY A 27 0.05 -7.79 10.98
CA GLY A 27 0.78 -7.86 12.26
C GLY A 27 2.12 -8.58 12.17
N ASN A 28 2.40 -9.30 11.09
CA ASN A 28 3.73 -9.83 10.84
C ASN A 28 4.73 -8.70 10.56
N SER A 29 5.96 -8.89 11.05
CA SER A 29 7.08 -8.05 10.65
C SER A 29 7.40 -8.25 9.16
N ILE A 30 8.07 -7.28 8.54
CA ILE A 30 8.47 -7.37 7.12
C ILE A 30 9.27 -8.65 6.83
N PRO A 31 10.30 -9.03 7.62
CA PRO A 31 11.03 -10.28 7.38
C PRO A 31 10.17 -11.53 7.47
N THR A 32 9.18 -11.56 8.36
CA THR A 32 8.27 -12.71 8.52
C THR A 32 7.25 -12.79 7.37
N ALA A 33 6.83 -11.64 6.82
CA ALA A 33 5.90 -11.59 5.70
C ALA A 33 6.56 -11.94 4.33
N CYS A 34 7.88 -11.77 4.21
CA CYS A 34 8.64 -12.03 3.00
C CYS A 34 9.19 -13.46 2.91
N ARG A 35 9.38 -13.98 1.70
CA ARG A 35 9.91 -15.32 1.41
C ARG A 35 11.43 -15.29 1.31
N GLY A 36 12.07 -15.15 2.46
CA GLY A 36 13.52 -15.20 2.60
C GLY A 36 14.23 -13.89 2.30
N LEU A 37 15.57 -13.92 2.41
CA LEU A 37 16.40 -12.72 2.51
C LEU A 37 16.26 -11.78 1.31
N ALA A 38 16.22 -12.32 0.09
CA ALA A 38 16.15 -11.51 -1.12
C ALA A 38 14.87 -10.64 -1.19
N GLU A 39 13.71 -11.22 -0.83
CA GLU A 39 12.44 -10.49 -0.80
C GLU A 39 12.40 -9.48 0.35
N THR A 40 12.94 -9.85 1.51
CA THR A 40 13.07 -8.95 2.67
C THR A 40 13.94 -7.73 2.35
N THR A 41 15.12 -7.92 1.76
CA THR A 41 15.99 -6.80 1.34
C THR A 41 15.30 -5.94 0.27
N ALA A 42 14.58 -6.57 -0.66
CA ALA A 42 13.79 -5.88 -1.66
C ALA A 42 12.67 -5.02 -1.06
N ALA A 43 12.02 -5.48 0.01
CA ALA A 43 10.99 -4.72 0.72
C ALA A 43 11.57 -3.50 1.44
N TYR A 44 12.69 -3.66 2.16
CA TYR A 44 13.35 -2.52 2.80
C TYR A 44 13.83 -1.48 1.79
N ARG A 45 14.49 -1.89 0.69
CA ARG A 45 14.88 -0.97 -0.39
C ARG A 45 13.69 -0.29 -1.08
N PHE A 46 12.54 -0.95 -1.12
CA PHE A 46 11.33 -0.37 -1.66
C PHE A 46 10.79 0.73 -0.74
N LEU A 47 10.75 0.48 0.56
CA LEU A 47 10.32 1.47 1.56
C LEU A 47 11.27 2.66 1.69
N ASP A 48 12.57 2.44 1.48
CA ASP A 48 13.61 3.47 1.51
C ASP A 48 13.75 4.24 0.17
N ASN A 49 12.89 3.97 -0.81
CA ASN A 49 12.96 4.61 -2.10
C ASN A 49 12.29 5.99 -2.10
N GLU A 50 13.00 7.04 -2.51
CA GLU A 50 12.50 8.42 -2.56
C GLU A 50 11.20 8.62 -3.37
N LYS A 51 10.94 7.75 -4.37
CA LYS A 51 9.70 7.80 -5.14
C LYS A 51 8.50 7.21 -4.39
N VAL A 52 8.74 6.40 -3.37
CA VAL A 52 7.75 5.68 -2.57
C VAL A 52 7.40 6.51 -1.33
N THR A 53 6.71 7.62 -1.56
CA THR A 53 6.26 8.50 -0.49
C THR A 53 4.95 8.00 0.12
N PHE A 54 4.71 8.32 1.40
CA PHE A 54 3.45 8.01 2.09
C PHE A 54 2.21 8.40 1.28
N GLN A 55 2.19 9.64 0.76
CA GLN A 55 1.08 10.15 -0.04
C GLN A 55 0.82 9.31 -1.30
N LYS A 56 1.88 8.96 -2.05
CA LYS A 56 1.75 8.17 -3.27
C LYS A 56 1.33 6.72 -3.00
N VAL A 57 1.76 6.15 -1.87
CA VAL A 57 1.31 4.82 -1.42
C VAL A 57 -0.17 4.84 -1.06
N LEU A 58 -0.65 5.91 -0.41
CA LEU A 58 -2.03 6.02 0.07
C LEU A 58 -3.03 6.43 -1.03
N GLN A 59 -2.60 7.22 -2.03
CA GLN A 59 -3.45 7.69 -3.13
C GLN A 59 -4.28 6.56 -3.80
N PRO A 60 -3.70 5.43 -4.25
CA PRO A 60 -4.49 4.37 -4.87
C PRO A 60 -5.46 3.65 -3.91
N HIS A 61 -5.29 3.80 -2.59
CA HIS A 61 -6.25 3.36 -1.60
C HIS A 61 -7.41 4.38 -1.49
N GLN A 62 -7.11 5.68 -1.49
CA GLN A 62 -8.11 6.75 -1.51
C GLN A 62 -8.99 6.69 -2.75
N ASP A 63 -8.40 6.51 -3.94
CA ASP A 63 -9.15 6.38 -5.20
C ASP A 63 -10.13 5.20 -5.13
N ALA A 64 -9.67 4.06 -4.59
CA ALA A 64 -10.52 2.89 -4.42
C ALA A 64 -11.63 3.12 -3.39
N THR A 65 -11.37 3.90 -2.33
CA THR A 65 -12.39 4.32 -1.36
C THR A 65 -13.45 5.20 -2.01
N LEU A 66 -13.03 6.22 -2.77
CA LEU A 66 -13.94 7.10 -3.51
C LEU A 66 -14.80 6.30 -4.51
N GLN A 67 -14.20 5.36 -5.23
CA GLN A 67 -14.94 4.47 -6.13
C GLN A 67 -16.02 3.66 -5.39
N ARG A 68 -15.71 3.13 -4.20
CA ARG A 68 -16.71 2.40 -3.38
C ARG A 68 -17.81 3.33 -2.87
N MET A 69 -17.45 4.55 -2.46
CA MET A 69 -18.41 5.55 -1.97
C MET A 69 -19.44 5.95 -3.03
N GLN A 70 -19.03 6.06 -4.29
CA GLN A 70 -19.92 6.39 -5.42
C GLN A 70 -21.07 5.37 -5.59
N CYS A 71 -20.92 4.14 -5.10
CA CYS A 71 -21.95 3.12 -5.17
C CYS A 71 -22.99 3.21 -4.03
N SER A 72 -22.84 4.16 -3.10
CA SER A 72 -23.68 4.30 -1.92
C SER A 72 -24.39 5.67 -1.90
N PRO A 73 -25.71 5.72 -1.65
CA PRO A 73 -26.46 6.99 -1.63
C PRO A 73 -26.13 7.86 -0.40
N VAL A 74 -25.67 7.25 0.69
CA VAL A 74 -25.23 7.92 1.92
C VAL A 74 -23.93 7.26 2.37
N VAL A 75 -22.95 8.07 2.77
CA VAL A 75 -21.67 7.60 3.34
C VAL A 75 -21.41 8.35 4.65
N LEU A 76 -20.99 7.61 5.68
CA LEU A 76 -20.54 8.17 6.94
C LEU A 76 -19.01 8.28 6.94
N LEU A 77 -18.50 9.48 7.22
CA LEU A 77 -17.06 9.75 7.34
C LEU A 77 -16.74 9.94 8.83
N ALA A 78 -16.33 8.85 9.49
CA ALA A 78 -15.83 8.93 10.85
C ALA A 78 -14.43 9.55 10.84
N GLN A 79 -14.23 10.61 11.63
CA GLN A 79 -12.94 11.25 11.81
C GLN A 79 -12.58 11.22 13.30
N ASP A 80 -11.35 10.79 13.54
CA ASP A 80 -10.71 10.75 14.85
C ASP A 80 -9.22 11.00 14.66
N THR A 81 -8.50 11.31 15.73
CA THR A 81 -7.05 11.56 15.72
C THR A 81 -6.36 10.62 16.70
N THR A 82 -5.21 10.06 16.32
CA THR A 82 -4.39 9.18 17.17
C THR A 82 -2.92 9.59 17.11
N GLU A 83 -2.12 9.18 18.09
CA GLU A 83 -0.66 9.39 18.17
C GLU A 83 0.12 8.18 17.67
#